data_AF-A0A6G1G669-F1
#
_entry.id   AF-A0A6G1G669-F1
#
_cell.length_a   1.000
_cell.length_b   1.000
_cell.length_c   1.000
_cell.angle_alpha   90.00
_cell.angle_beta   90.00
_cell.angle_gamma   90.00
#
_symmetry.space_group_name_H-M   'P 1'
#
loop_
_entity.id
_entity.type
_entity.pdbx_description
1 polymer ?
#
loop_
_entity_poly.entity_id
_entity_poly.type
_entity_poly.pdbx_seq_one_letter_code
_entity_poly.pdbx_strand_id
1 'polypeptide(L)'
;MNYLSDLARPTSPTHASLADVLEALNQQNALDKQDSIYPIPPQPPNHEDEPDATHPVTEYSPPTSEPAPPVQLPDDFGSLPPLPPGWSALAPPPEAYYDSMEDAIEAIHSWTKAHGYDVSKSKPVKTKRDKLLYRYLLRCTRCSKSKNTRKLKPEERRRTKRGSQKSNCPMGVWVCAEDRNDPQHCRWLVKHQERLQSVYHDHQPSHPTTMPNHRRRERTAEIKMRILELQEAGYSTARTLAILQQDYPDMHITSRDIYNERQQIRRDQRGERAMPQG
;
A
#
# COMPACT_ATOMS: atom_id res chain seq x y z
N MET A 1 67.06 -28.42 1.63
CA MET A 1 65.70 -28.54 2.17
C MET A 1 65.22 -27.16 2.56
N ASN A 2 64.33 -26.55 1.77
CA ASN A 2 63.42 -25.48 2.19
C ASN A 2 62.54 -25.01 1.01
N TYR A 3 61.36 -24.50 1.38
CA TYR A 3 60.30 -23.80 0.63
C TYR A 3 59.36 -24.70 -0.20
N LEU A 4 58.14 -24.99 0.23
CA LEU A 4 56.94 -24.20 0.62
C LEU A 4 55.88 -24.36 -0.48
N SER A 5 54.92 -25.21 -0.16
CA SER A 5 53.78 -25.64 -0.97
C SER A 5 52.73 -24.54 -1.15
N ASP A 6 52.21 -24.49 -2.38
CA ASP A 6 51.15 -23.61 -2.87
C ASP A 6 49.89 -23.61 -2.00
N LEU A 7 49.49 -22.40 -1.56
CA LEU A 7 48.15 -22.14 -1.04
C LEU A 7 47.30 -21.48 -2.14
N ALA A 8 46.32 -22.24 -2.63
CA ALA A 8 45.29 -21.75 -3.53
C ALA A 8 44.51 -20.58 -2.89
N ARG A 9 44.37 -19.47 -3.63
CA ARG A 9 43.50 -18.35 -3.24
C ARG A 9 42.03 -18.76 -3.33
N PRO A 10 41.17 -18.37 -2.37
CA PRO A 10 39.73 -18.54 -2.51
C PRO A 10 39.21 -17.63 -3.63
N THR A 11 38.46 -18.21 -4.57
CA THR A 11 37.72 -17.51 -5.62
C THR A 11 36.67 -16.59 -4.98
N SER A 12 36.66 -15.32 -5.38
CA SER A 12 35.67 -14.33 -4.97
C SER A 12 34.24 -14.78 -5.30
N PRO A 13 33.24 -14.50 -4.45
CA PRO A 13 31.86 -14.78 -4.78
C PRO A 13 31.42 -13.88 -5.94
N THR A 14 30.90 -14.50 -6.99
CA THR A 14 30.29 -13.86 -8.15
C THR A 14 29.17 -12.92 -7.69
N HIS A 15 29.35 -11.61 -7.93
CA HIS A 15 28.30 -10.61 -7.75
C HIS A 15 27.15 -10.97 -8.71
N ALA A 16 25.93 -11.11 -8.19
CA ALA A 16 24.73 -11.26 -9.03
C ALA A 16 24.65 -10.06 -9.98
N SER A 17 24.32 -10.30 -11.26
CA SER A 17 24.23 -9.21 -12.23
C SER A 17 23.02 -8.33 -11.91
N LEU A 18 23.04 -7.07 -12.36
CA LEU A 18 21.91 -6.15 -12.19
C LEU A 18 20.58 -6.73 -12.70
N ALA A 19 20.62 -7.56 -13.74
CA ALA A 19 19.45 -8.26 -14.26
C ALA A 19 18.89 -9.30 -13.26
N ASP A 20 19.78 -10.02 -12.55
CA ASP A 20 19.38 -11.01 -11.55
C ASP A 20 18.75 -10.34 -10.32
N VAL A 21 19.23 -9.14 -9.97
CA VAL A 21 18.62 -8.32 -8.91
C VAL A 21 17.27 -7.75 -9.35
N LEU A 22 17.13 -7.35 -10.62
CA LEU A 22 15.87 -6.90 -11.22
C LEU A 22 14.82 -8.01 -11.24
N GLU A 23 15.22 -9.20 -11.66
CA GLU A 23 14.41 -10.41 -11.66
C GLU A 23 13.98 -10.75 -10.22
N ALA A 24 14.91 -10.75 -9.26
CA ALA A 24 14.61 -11.01 -7.86
C ALA A 24 13.72 -9.95 -7.21
N LEU A 25 13.87 -8.67 -7.56
CA LEU A 25 13.02 -7.58 -7.05
C LEU A 25 11.63 -7.58 -7.69
N ASN A 26 11.52 -7.92 -8.97
CA ASN A 26 10.24 -8.10 -9.66
C ASN A 26 9.51 -9.33 -9.12
N GLN A 27 10.22 -10.44 -8.91
CA GLN A 27 9.70 -11.61 -8.21
C GLN A 27 9.30 -11.27 -6.78
N GLN A 28 10.07 -10.43 -6.06
CA GLN A 28 9.72 -10.02 -4.71
C GLN A 28 8.51 -9.08 -4.65
N ASN A 29 8.35 -8.17 -5.62
CA ASN A 29 7.14 -7.36 -5.74
C ASN A 29 5.94 -8.22 -6.17
N ALA A 30 6.14 -9.27 -6.97
CA ALA A 30 5.11 -10.25 -7.29
C ALA A 30 4.76 -11.14 -6.08
N LEU A 31 5.73 -11.46 -5.22
CA LEU A 31 5.53 -12.22 -3.98
C LEU A 31 4.89 -11.36 -2.89
N ASP A 32 5.23 -10.07 -2.78
CA ASP A 32 4.53 -9.12 -1.89
C ASP A 32 3.10 -8.84 -2.42
N LYS A 33 2.86 -8.98 -3.74
CA LYS A 33 1.52 -9.06 -4.35
C LYS A 33 0.83 -10.40 -4.03
N GLN A 34 1.55 -11.51 -3.89
CA GLN A 34 1.04 -12.87 -3.56
C GLN A 34 0.93 -13.19 -2.05
N ASP A 35 1.58 -12.44 -1.16
CA ASP A 35 1.30 -12.46 0.30
C ASP A 35 -0.09 -11.87 0.61
N SER A 36 -0.79 -11.38 -0.43
CA SER A 36 -2.24 -11.58 -0.56
C SER A 36 -2.52 -13.05 -0.92
N ILE A 37 -2.39 -13.93 0.08
CA ILE A 37 -2.46 -15.39 -0.06
C ILE A 37 -3.71 -15.83 -0.84
N TYR A 38 -3.57 -16.43 -2.04
CA TYR A 38 -4.05 -17.76 -2.49
C TYR A 38 -3.60 -18.09 -3.95
N PRO A 39 -3.43 -19.38 -4.32
CA PRO A 39 -2.82 -19.82 -5.58
C PRO A 39 -3.78 -19.80 -6.79
N ILE A 40 -3.24 -19.43 -7.96
CA ILE A 40 -3.89 -19.48 -9.28
C ILE A 40 -3.86 -20.94 -9.79
N PRO A 41 -5.00 -21.58 -10.11
CA PRO A 41 -5.02 -22.88 -10.77
C PRO A 41 -4.66 -22.76 -12.28
N PRO A 42 -4.12 -23.82 -12.91
CA PRO A 42 -3.66 -23.78 -14.30
C PRO A 42 -4.83 -23.55 -15.27
N GLN A 43 -4.60 -22.72 -16.28
CA GLN A 43 -5.59 -22.37 -17.29
C GLN A 43 -5.91 -23.59 -18.19
N PRO A 44 -7.19 -23.89 -18.47
CA PRO A 44 -7.57 -24.84 -19.52
C PRO A 44 -7.44 -24.20 -20.93
N PRO A 45 -7.33 -25.03 -21.99
CA PRO A 45 -6.83 -24.60 -23.29
C PRO A 45 -7.85 -23.77 -24.09
N ASN A 46 -7.32 -22.91 -24.96
CA ASN A 46 -8.04 -22.13 -25.95
C ASN A 46 -9.01 -23.00 -26.75
N HIS A 47 -10.27 -22.59 -26.79
CA HIS A 47 -11.21 -23.00 -27.82
C HIS A 47 -11.61 -21.77 -28.62
N GLU A 48 -11.14 -21.73 -29.87
CA GLU A 48 -11.65 -20.89 -30.95
C GLU A 48 -12.97 -21.49 -31.44
N ASP A 49 -13.98 -20.64 -31.68
CA ASP A 49 -15.01 -20.69 -32.76
C ASP A 49 -16.27 -19.85 -32.39
N GLU A 50 -16.35 -18.63 -32.96
CA GLU A 50 -17.42 -18.02 -33.80
C GLU A 50 -18.94 -18.38 -33.62
N PRO A 51 -19.91 -17.57 -34.13
CA PRO A 51 -20.23 -16.17 -33.83
C PRO A 51 -21.76 -15.93 -33.63
N ASP A 52 -22.14 -14.66 -33.50
CA ASP A 52 -23.46 -14.07 -33.79
C ASP A 52 -24.57 -14.13 -32.72
N ALA A 53 -24.85 -12.97 -32.13
CA ALA A 53 -26.22 -12.49 -31.90
C ALA A 53 -26.19 -10.97 -31.72
N THR A 54 -26.53 -10.27 -32.79
CA THR A 54 -26.92 -8.85 -32.86
C THR A 54 -27.71 -8.36 -31.63
N HIS A 55 -27.15 -7.37 -30.93
CA HIS A 55 -27.88 -6.48 -30.04
C HIS A 55 -27.55 -5.01 -30.38
N PRO A 56 -28.54 -4.10 -30.26
CA PRO A 56 -28.53 -2.81 -30.94
C PRO A 56 -27.48 -1.84 -30.40
N VAL A 57 -26.81 -1.16 -31.33
CA VAL A 57 -25.86 -0.07 -31.09
C VAL A 57 -26.60 1.08 -30.41
N THR A 58 -26.43 1.25 -29.10
CA THR A 58 -26.71 2.53 -28.45
C THR A 58 -25.48 3.41 -28.61
N GLU A 59 -25.65 4.55 -29.27
CA GLU A 59 -24.62 5.56 -29.49
C GLU A 59 -23.88 5.89 -28.19
N TYR A 60 -22.58 5.60 -28.19
CA TYR A 60 -21.65 5.99 -27.15
C TYR A 60 -21.30 7.47 -27.33
N SER A 61 -21.83 8.32 -26.45
CA SER A 61 -21.30 9.67 -26.27
C SER A 61 -20.03 9.58 -25.42
N PRO A 62 -18.89 10.12 -25.87
CA PRO A 62 -17.66 10.12 -25.08
C PRO A 62 -17.84 11.00 -23.82
N PRO A 63 -17.36 10.58 -22.64
CA PRO A 63 -17.40 11.42 -21.47
C PRO A 63 -16.40 12.58 -21.63
N THR A 64 -16.96 13.78 -21.72
CA THR A 64 -16.25 15.05 -21.63
C THR A 64 -15.37 15.07 -20.38
N SER A 65 -14.10 15.41 -20.58
CA SER A 65 -13.08 15.61 -19.56
C SER A 65 -13.31 16.93 -18.81
N GLU A 66 -14.42 17.02 -18.10
CA GLU A 66 -14.68 18.09 -17.14
C GLU A 66 -14.46 17.53 -15.72
N PRO A 67 -13.62 18.15 -14.88
CA PRO A 67 -13.53 17.75 -13.49
C PRO A 67 -14.91 17.92 -12.87
N ALA A 68 -15.44 16.83 -12.30
CA ALA A 68 -16.72 16.87 -11.59
C ALA A 68 -16.69 18.06 -10.61
N PRO A 69 -17.70 18.94 -10.64
CA PRO A 69 -17.76 20.04 -9.69
C PRO A 69 -17.68 19.48 -8.27
N PRO A 70 -17.06 20.19 -7.32
CA PRO A 70 -17.01 19.74 -5.93
C PRO A 70 -18.45 19.45 -5.50
N VAL A 71 -18.74 18.18 -5.19
CA VAL A 71 -20.04 17.77 -4.66
C VAL A 71 -20.23 18.55 -3.38
N GLN A 72 -21.04 19.61 -3.48
CA GLN A 72 -21.50 20.34 -2.32
C GLN A 72 -22.28 19.34 -1.48
N LEU A 73 -21.88 19.20 -0.21
CA LEU A 73 -22.62 18.43 0.78
C LEU A 73 -24.09 18.89 0.70
N PRO A 74 -25.07 17.98 0.72
CA PRO A 74 -26.47 18.36 0.57
C PRO A 74 -26.85 19.46 1.57
N ASP A 75 -27.48 20.52 1.08
CA ASP A 75 -27.83 21.77 1.78
C ASP A 75 -28.84 21.62 2.93
N ASP A 76 -29.16 20.39 3.34
CA ASP A 76 -30.16 20.09 4.38
C ASP A 76 -29.53 19.72 5.75
N PHE A 77 -28.32 20.26 6.02
CA PHE A 77 -27.59 20.09 7.29
C PHE A 77 -27.58 21.37 8.13
N GLY A 78 -28.77 21.90 8.41
CA GLY A 78 -28.96 22.86 9.50
C GLY A 78 -28.58 22.24 10.84
N SER A 79 -27.31 22.41 11.23
CA SER A 79 -26.69 22.03 12.51
C SER A 79 -26.30 20.55 12.67
N LEU A 80 -25.27 20.11 11.92
CA LEU A 80 -24.40 19.05 12.44
C LEU A 80 -23.81 19.55 13.78
N PRO A 81 -23.84 18.74 14.86
CA PRO A 81 -23.23 19.15 16.11
C PRO A 81 -21.76 19.50 15.88
N PRO A 82 -21.23 20.55 16.55
CA PRO A 82 -19.84 20.94 16.39
C PRO A 82 -18.95 19.74 16.72
N LEU A 83 -17.97 19.49 15.85
CA LEU A 83 -17.03 18.40 16.05
C LEU A 83 -16.29 18.57 17.37
N PRO A 84 -15.99 17.47 18.09
CA PRO A 84 -15.18 17.56 19.30
C PRO A 84 -13.81 18.18 18.99
N PRO A 85 -13.16 18.85 19.96
CA PRO A 85 -11.84 19.44 19.76
C PRO A 85 -10.83 18.42 19.22
N GLY A 86 -10.10 18.81 18.17
CA GLY A 86 -9.10 17.96 17.50
C GLY A 86 -9.65 17.00 16.45
N TRP A 87 -10.98 16.84 16.35
CA TRP A 87 -11.62 16.07 15.29
C TRP A 87 -11.63 16.86 13.97
N SER A 88 -11.71 16.13 12.87
CA SER A 88 -11.87 16.67 11.54
C SER A 88 -12.92 15.86 10.77
N ALA A 89 -13.62 16.52 9.85
CA ALA A 89 -14.48 15.89 8.88
C ALA A 89 -13.84 16.00 7.51
N LEU A 90 -13.82 14.88 6.78
CA LEU A 90 -13.37 14.79 5.41
C LEU A 90 -14.47 14.11 4.60
N ALA A 91 -14.82 14.65 3.43
CA ALA A 91 -15.70 13.95 2.52
C ALA A 91 -15.09 12.56 2.18
N PRO A 92 -15.84 11.47 2.35
CA PRO A 92 -15.31 10.13 2.11
C PRO A 92 -14.91 9.98 0.64
N PRO A 93 -13.99 9.05 0.31
CA PRO A 93 -13.70 8.71 -1.08
C PRO A 93 -15.01 8.41 -1.83
N PRO A 94 -15.18 8.88 -3.09
CA PRO A 94 -16.41 8.66 -3.85
C PRO A 94 -16.78 7.17 -3.93
N GLU A 95 -18.07 6.86 -3.82
CA GLU A 95 -18.54 5.51 -4.13
C GLU A 95 -18.50 5.31 -5.64
N ALA A 96 -17.71 4.33 -6.07
CA ALA A 96 -17.49 4.03 -7.48
C ALA A 96 -17.17 2.55 -7.66
N TYR A 97 -17.41 2.06 -8.88
CA TYR A 97 -17.04 0.72 -9.33
C TYR A 97 -15.65 0.74 -9.96
N TYR A 98 -14.92 -0.34 -9.75
CA TYR A 98 -13.56 -0.57 -10.22
C TYR A 98 -13.46 -1.98 -10.80
N ASP A 99 -12.58 -2.18 -11.76
CA ASP A 99 -12.42 -3.48 -12.43
C ASP A 99 -11.80 -4.53 -11.50
N SER A 100 -10.98 -4.10 -10.54
CA SER A 100 -10.36 -4.97 -9.54
C SER A 100 -10.41 -4.40 -8.12
N MET A 101 -10.16 -5.27 -7.14
CA MET A 101 -10.00 -4.86 -5.74
C MET A 101 -8.81 -3.91 -5.58
N GLU A 102 -7.71 -4.22 -6.26
CA GLU A 102 -6.47 -3.46 -6.22
C GLU A 102 -6.68 -2.02 -6.69
N ASP A 103 -7.44 -1.82 -7.77
CA ASP A 103 -7.75 -0.50 -8.31
C ASP A 103 -8.61 0.31 -7.34
N ALA A 104 -9.63 -0.31 -6.73
CA ALA A 104 -10.44 0.34 -5.69
C ALA A 104 -9.58 0.78 -4.49
N ILE A 105 -8.65 -0.07 -4.07
CA ILE A 105 -7.74 0.21 -2.95
C ILE A 105 -6.76 1.34 -3.31
N GLU A 106 -6.22 1.34 -4.53
CA GLU A 106 -5.30 2.38 -4.99
C GLU A 106 -6.00 3.72 -5.13
N ALA A 107 -7.23 3.76 -5.64
CA ALA A 107 -8.05 4.97 -5.67
C ALA A 107 -8.27 5.55 -4.26
N ILE A 108 -8.54 4.70 -3.26
CA ILE A 108 -8.65 5.14 -1.86
C ILE A 108 -7.30 5.62 -1.31
N HIS A 109 -6.18 4.97 -1.63
CA HIS A 109 -4.86 5.43 -1.20
C HIS A 109 -4.53 6.80 -1.81
N SER A 110 -4.79 7.00 -3.09
CA SER A 110 -4.62 8.27 -3.79
C SER A 110 -5.48 9.37 -3.16
N TRP A 111 -6.77 9.11 -2.96
CA TRP A 111 -7.69 10.03 -2.28
C TRP A 111 -7.20 10.41 -0.88
N THR A 112 -6.86 9.41 -0.06
CA THR A 112 -6.45 9.68 1.32
C THR A 112 -5.12 10.42 1.39
N LYS A 113 -4.15 10.10 0.51
CA LYS A 113 -2.87 10.81 0.38
C LYS A 113 -3.09 12.30 0.09
N ALA A 114 -3.92 12.61 -0.91
CA ALA A 114 -4.21 14.00 -1.30
C ALA A 114 -4.83 14.82 -0.15
N HIS A 115 -5.57 14.16 0.74
CA HIS A 115 -6.21 14.80 1.89
C HIS A 115 -5.42 14.71 3.20
N GLY A 116 -4.19 14.18 3.17
CA GLY A 116 -3.32 14.09 4.37
C GLY A 116 -3.71 12.98 5.36
N TYR A 117 -4.40 11.94 4.91
CA TYR A 117 -4.74 10.76 5.70
C TYR A 117 -4.11 9.49 5.11
N ASP A 118 -4.10 8.42 5.90
CA ASP A 118 -3.59 7.12 5.46
C ASP A 118 -4.46 6.02 6.04
N VAL A 119 -4.73 5.02 5.22
CA VAL A 119 -5.54 3.85 5.56
C VAL A 119 -4.75 2.56 5.40
N SER A 120 -5.18 1.51 6.11
CA SER A 120 -4.62 0.17 6.01
C SER A 120 -5.71 -0.89 5.98
N LYS A 121 -5.40 -2.01 5.33
CA LYS A 121 -6.28 -3.19 5.26
C LYS A 121 -6.57 -3.70 6.68
N SER A 122 -7.86 -3.79 7.01
CA SER A 122 -8.34 -4.52 8.17
C SER A 122 -8.39 -6.03 7.89
N LYS A 123 -8.95 -6.79 8.83
CA LYS A 123 -9.20 -8.21 8.63
C LYS A 123 -10.12 -8.43 7.41
N PRO A 124 -9.77 -9.37 6.52
CA PRO A 124 -10.60 -9.72 5.37
C PRO A 124 -11.94 -10.29 5.83
N VAL A 125 -12.99 -10.00 5.06
CA VAL A 125 -14.28 -10.69 5.18
C VAL A 125 -14.38 -11.69 4.04
N LYS A 126 -14.52 -12.97 4.41
CA LYS A 126 -14.53 -14.10 3.49
C LYS A 126 -15.89 -14.80 3.48
N THR A 127 -16.25 -15.44 2.38
CA THR A 127 -17.43 -16.30 2.31
C THR A 127 -17.26 -17.48 3.28
N LYS A 128 -18.38 -18.04 3.78
CA LYS A 128 -18.32 -19.11 4.78
C LYS A 128 -17.82 -20.42 4.17
N ARG A 129 -18.31 -20.75 2.98
CA ARG A 129 -18.09 -22.01 2.26
C ARG A 129 -16.70 -22.04 1.64
N ASP A 130 -16.47 -21.21 0.62
CA ASP A 130 -15.27 -21.29 -0.23
C ASP A 130 -14.12 -20.39 0.25
N LYS A 131 -14.31 -19.69 1.39
CA LYS A 131 -13.33 -18.77 1.98
C LYS A 131 -12.86 -17.67 1.02
N LEU A 132 -13.65 -17.36 0.00
CA LEU A 132 -13.38 -16.32 -0.97
C LEU A 132 -13.49 -14.95 -0.30
N LEU A 133 -12.46 -14.14 -0.47
CA LEU A 133 -12.48 -12.75 -0.04
C LEU A 133 -13.48 -11.97 -0.91
N TYR A 134 -14.48 -11.37 -0.29
CA TYR A 134 -15.46 -10.55 -1.02
C TYR A 134 -15.60 -9.14 -0.44
N ARG A 135 -14.96 -8.84 0.70
CA ARG A 135 -14.96 -7.49 1.26
C ARG A 135 -13.77 -7.23 2.17
N TYR A 136 -13.19 -6.03 2.06
CA TYR A 136 -12.21 -5.49 3.00
C TYR A 136 -12.70 -4.18 3.60
N LEU A 137 -12.41 -3.97 4.89
CA LEU A 137 -12.49 -2.63 5.47
C LEU A 137 -11.09 -2.02 5.41
N LEU A 138 -10.93 -0.91 4.71
CA LEU A 138 -9.77 -0.04 4.89
C LEU A 138 -10.07 0.90 6.05
N ARG A 139 -9.20 0.91 7.07
CA ARG A 139 -9.35 1.81 8.23
C ARG A 139 -8.22 2.79 8.29
N CYS A 140 -8.47 3.97 8.85
CA CYS A 140 -7.42 4.91 9.19
C CYS A 140 -6.31 4.21 9.98
N THR A 141 -5.05 4.50 9.67
CA THR A 141 -3.89 3.92 10.36
C THR A 141 -3.86 4.22 11.86
N ARG A 142 -4.60 5.25 12.32
CA ARG A 142 -4.78 5.62 13.72
C ARG A 142 -5.97 4.92 14.42
N CYS A 143 -6.68 3.99 13.76
CA CYS A 143 -7.95 3.41 14.22
C CYS A 143 -7.90 2.51 15.46
N SER A 144 -6.72 2.13 15.95
CA SER A 144 -6.59 1.19 17.07
C SER A 144 -6.23 1.93 18.35
N LYS A 145 -6.42 1.28 19.50
CA LYS A 145 -5.80 1.70 20.76
C LYS A 145 -4.40 1.13 20.91
N SER A 146 -3.51 1.88 21.56
CA SER A 146 -2.17 1.41 21.90
C SER A 146 -2.28 0.27 22.93
N LYS A 147 -1.89 -0.96 22.56
CA LYS A 147 -2.00 -2.13 23.45
C LYS A 147 -0.93 -2.08 24.56
N ASN A 148 -1.28 -2.41 25.80
CA ASN A 148 -0.32 -2.63 26.88
C ASN A 148 0.05 -4.12 27.01
N THR A 149 0.84 -4.61 26.06
CA THR A 149 1.21 -6.04 26.04
C THR A 149 2.08 -6.47 27.21
N ARG A 150 2.80 -5.53 27.85
CA ARG A 150 3.73 -5.82 28.96
C ARG A 150 3.17 -5.46 30.33
N LYS A 151 1.88 -5.10 30.43
CA LYS A 151 1.21 -4.68 31.68
C LYS A 151 1.99 -3.60 32.46
N LEU A 152 2.76 -2.77 31.76
CA LEU A 152 3.57 -1.72 32.38
C LEU A 152 2.66 -0.65 32.99
N LYS A 153 3.07 -0.05 34.09
CA LYS A 153 2.36 1.11 34.65
C LYS A 153 2.41 2.28 33.65
N PRO A 154 1.45 3.21 33.66
CA PRO A 154 1.44 4.37 32.75
C PRO A 154 2.75 5.16 32.75
N GLU A 155 3.34 5.37 33.94
CA GLU A 155 4.62 6.07 34.15
C GLU A 155 5.80 5.33 33.49
N GLU A 156 5.82 4.01 33.60
CA GLU A 156 6.84 3.11 33.04
C GLU A 156 6.66 2.87 31.53
N ARG A 157 5.48 3.21 30.99
CA ARG A 157 5.16 3.06 29.56
C ARG A 157 5.84 4.10 28.68
N ARG A 158 6.62 5.03 29.24
CA ARG A 158 7.30 6.09 28.50
C ARG A 158 8.38 5.51 27.57
N ARG A 159 7.99 5.24 26.32
CA ARG A 159 8.94 4.96 25.23
C ARG A 159 9.40 6.26 24.62
N THR A 160 10.61 6.71 25.00
CA THR A 160 11.26 7.88 24.40
C THR A 160 11.29 7.73 22.87
N LYS A 161 10.71 8.72 22.16
CA LYS A 161 10.69 8.82 20.69
C LYS A 161 10.00 7.67 19.93
N ARG A 162 9.21 6.82 20.59
CA ARG A 162 8.46 5.70 19.96
C ARG A 162 7.01 5.61 20.46
N GLY A 163 6.33 6.76 20.52
CA GLY A 163 4.90 6.83 20.77
C GLY A 163 4.10 6.29 19.57
N SER A 164 3.05 5.52 19.84
CA SER A 164 2.12 5.10 18.79
C SER A 164 1.19 6.26 18.46
N GLN A 165 0.97 6.56 17.17
CA GLN A 165 0.01 7.55 16.69
C GLN A 165 -1.44 7.03 16.68
N LYS A 166 -1.70 5.93 17.41
CA LYS A 166 -2.97 5.24 17.47
C LYS A 166 -3.91 5.96 18.44
N SER A 167 -4.96 6.58 17.92
CA SER A 167 -5.94 7.40 18.67
C SER A 167 -7.31 6.75 18.83
N ASN A 168 -7.58 5.63 18.15
CA ASN A 168 -8.91 5.03 18.01
C ASN A 168 -9.82 5.77 17.02
N CYS A 169 -9.21 6.34 15.97
CA CYS A 169 -9.91 6.98 14.86
C CYS A 169 -11.02 6.08 14.28
N PRO A 170 -12.27 6.57 14.14
CA PRO A 170 -13.38 5.76 13.65
C PRO A 170 -13.36 5.58 12.13
N MET A 171 -12.55 6.36 11.41
CA MET A 171 -12.58 6.36 9.95
C MET A 171 -12.25 5.02 9.32
N GLY A 172 -13.11 4.62 8.40
CA GLY A 172 -12.86 3.57 7.44
C GLY A 172 -13.85 3.59 6.28
N VAL A 173 -13.56 2.76 5.29
CA VAL A 173 -14.32 2.63 4.05
C VAL A 173 -14.27 1.17 3.60
N TRP A 174 -15.37 0.67 3.07
CA TRP A 174 -15.45 -0.69 2.56
C TRP A 174 -15.02 -0.76 1.10
N VAL A 175 -14.36 -1.85 0.75
CA VAL A 175 -14.10 -2.27 -0.63
C VAL A 175 -14.78 -3.63 -0.78
N CYS A 176 -15.81 -3.72 -1.62
CA CYS A 176 -16.71 -4.88 -1.71
C CYS A 176 -16.72 -5.42 -3.13
N ALA A 177 -16.67 -6.74 -3.30
CA ALA A 177 -17.01 -7.38 -4.55
C ALA A 177 -18.50 -7.14 -4.87
N GLU A 178 -18.81 -6.85 -6.13
CA GLU A 178 -20.17 -6.73 -6.65
C GLU A 178 -20.92 -8.07 -6.54
N ASP A 179 -20.28 -9.17 -6.98
CA ASP A 179 -20.72 -10.52 -6.70
C ASP A 179 -19.89 -11.15 -5.57
N ARG A 180 -20.57 -11.47 -4.47
CA ARG A 180 -19.95 -12.12 -3.31
C ARG A 180 -19.48 -13.55 -3.62
N ASN A 181 -20.15 -14.24 -4.52
CA ASN A 181 -19.88 -15.65 -4.83
C ASN A 181 -18.79 -15.78 -5.89
N ASP A 182 -18.59 -14.76 -6.72
CA ASP A 182 -17.51 -14.70 -7.70
C ASP A 182 -16.70 -13.39 -7.66
N PRO A 183 -15.98 -13.13 -6.55
CA PRO A 183 -15.22 -11.90 -6.37
C PRO A 183 -13.99 -11.77 -7.29
N GLN A 184 -13.64 -12.83 -8.03
CA GLN A 184 -12.50 -12.85 -8.94
C GLN A 184 -12.85 -12.35 -10.34
N HIS A 185 -14.12 -12.46 -10.75
CA HIS A 185 -14.57 -12.08 -12.09
C HIS A 185 -15.65 -10.99 -12.07
N CYS A 186 -15.80 -10.29 -10.96
CA CYS A 186 -16.73 -9.16 -10.83
C CYS A 186 -16.00 -7.86 -10.52
N ARG A 187 -16.71 -6.74 -10.71
CA ARG A 187 -16.22 -5.42 -10.29
C ARG A 187 -16.21 -5.29 -8.77
N TRP A 188 -15.49 -4.28 -8.31
CA TRP A 188 -15.37 -3.94 -6.90
C TRP A 188 -15.91 -2.53 -6.65
N LEU A 189 -16.65 -2.36 -5.55
CA LEU A 189 -17.30 -1.13 -5.15
C LEU A 189 -16.64 -0.57 -3.89
N VAL A 190 -16.32 0.72 -3.93
CA VAL A 190 -16.01 1.51 -2.73
C VAL A 190 -17.34 1.91 -2.08
N LYS A 191 -17.52 1.55 -0.81
CA LYS A 191 -18.77 1.79 -0.06
C LYS A 191 -18.51 2.44 1.29
N HIS A 192 -19.30 3.46 1.61
CA HIS A 192 -19.19 4.16 2.89
C HIS A 192 -19.69 3.30 4.05
N GLN A 193 -19.16 3.59 5.23
CA GLN A 193 -19.62 2.99 6.47
C GLN A 193 -20.87 3.70 6.99
N GLU A 194 -21.69 2.94 7.72
CA GLU A 194 -22.83 3.48 8.46
C GLU A 194 -22.40 4.53 9.49
N ARG A 195 -23.38 5.32 9.97
CA ARG A 195 -23.19 6.32 11.04
C ARG A 195 -22.07 7.32 10.75
N LEU A 196 -21.87 7.65 9.47
CA LEU A 196 -20.88 8.63 9.01
C LEU A 196 -19.44 8.30 9.42
N GLN A 197 -19.13 7.03 9.69
CA GLN A 197 -17.76 6.66 10.07
C GLN A 197 -16.76 6.96 8.95
N SER A 198 -17.16 6.93 7.68
CA SER A 198 -16.26 7.30 6.57
C SER A 198 -15.92 8.79 6.50
N VAL A 199 -16.61 9.65 7.26
CA VAL A 199 -16.43 11.10 7.25
C VAL A 199 -15.48 11.57 8.36
N TYR A 200 -15.60 11.00 9.55
CA TYR A 200 -15.02 11.59 10.76
C TYR A 200 -13.67 10.98 11.15
N HIS A 201 -12.73 11.86 11.46
CA HIS A 201 -11.44 11.54 12.05
C HIS A 201 -11.33 12.17 13.43
N ASP A 202 -10.71 11.46 14.38
CA ASP A 202 -10.40 11.99 15.72
C ASP A 202 -9.05 12.74 15.78
N HIS A 203 -8.53 13.10 14.61
CA HIS A 203 -7.26 13.77 14.44
C HIS A 203 -7.25 14.62 13.17
N GLN A 204 -6.34 15.59 13.11
CA GLN A 204 -6.13 16.43 11.93
C GLN A 204 -5.35 15.69 10.81
N PRO A 205 -5.42 16.20 9.56
CA PRO A 205 -4.55 15.76 8.48
C PRO A 205 -3.07 15.82 8.86
N SER A 206 -2.28 14.93 8.27
CA SER A 206 -0.84 14.82 8.49
C SER A 206 -0.09 15.16 7.20
N HIS A 207 1.08 15.77 7.33
CA HIS A 207 1.94 15.99 6.18
C HIS A 207 2.42 14.65 5.59
N PRO A 208 2.48 14.46 4.26
CA PRO A 208 2.84 13.16 3.66
C PRO A 208 4.21 12.61 4.08
N THR A 209 5.19 13.48 4.36
CA THR A 209 6.50 13.06 4.91
C THR A 209 6.39 12.36 6.27
N THR A 210 5.29 12.53 7.00
CA THR A 210 5.04 11.87 8.29
C THR A 210 4.25 10.56 8.15
N MET A 211 3.70 10.26 6.96
CA MET A 211 2.83 9.11 6.68
C MET A 211 3.62 7.91 6.12
N PRO A 212 4.04 6.93 6.94
CA PRO A 212 5.04 5.95 6.52
C PRO A 212 4.55 4.96 5.48
N ASN A 213 3.25 4.62 5.45
CA ASN A 213 2.76 3.67 4.44
C ASN A 213 2.67 4.32 3.07
N HIS A 214 2.25 5.58 2.96
CA HIS A 214 2.33 6.33 1.70
C HIS A 214 3.75 6.43 1.18
N ARG A 215 4.70 6.85 2.03
CA ARG A 215 6.12 6.86 1.64
C ARG A 215 6.61 5.47 1.20
N ARG A 216 6.11 4.40 1.80
CA ARG A 216 6.45 3.02 1.41
C ARG A 216 5.86 2.66 0.04
N ARG A 217 4.62 3.03 -0.25
CA ARG A 217 3.96 2.78 -1.55
C ARG A 217 4.64 3.56 -2.68
N GLU A 218 5.08 4.79 -2.40
CA GLU A 218 5.83 5.61 -3.37
C GLU A 218 7.20 5.04 -3.75
N ARG A 219 7.79 4.16 -2.91
CA ARG A 219 9.03 3.46 -3.24
C ARG A 219 8.75 2.27 -4.14
N THR A 220 8.37 2.57 -5.38
CA THR A 220 8.18 1.62 -6.46
C THR A 220 9.45 0.83 -6.75
N ALA A 221 9.34 -0.20 -7.60
CA ALA A 221 10.50 -0.97 -8.06
C ALA A 221 11.58 -0.07 -8.66
N GLU A 222 11.17 0.89 -9.49
CA GLU A 222 12.03 1.89 -10.13
C GLU A 222 12.81 2.72 -9.10
N ILE A 223 12.13 3.26 -8.07
CA ILE A 223 12.80 4.03 -7.02
C ILE A 223 13.80 3.16 -6.23
N LYS A 224 13.44 1.91 -5.94
CA LYS A 224 14.35 0.97 -5.26
C LYS A 224 15.58 0.67 -6.10
N MET A 225 15.40 0.47 -7.41
CA MET A 225 16.51 0.30 -8.36
C MET A 225 17.41 1.53 -8.39
N ARG A 226 16.82 2.72 -8.46
CA ARG A 226 17.58 3.97 -8.44
C ARG A 226 18.40 4.15 -7.16
N ILE A 227 17.86 3.74 -6.01
CA ILE A 227 18.59 3.73 -4.73
C ILE A 227 19.79 2.77 -4.78
N LEU A 228 19.62 1.60 -5.40
CA LEU A 228 20.68 0.60 -5.56
C LEU A 228 21.80 1.11 -6.48
N GLU A 229 21.47 1.63 -7.66
CA GLU A 229 22.44 2.23 -8.59
C GLU A 229 23.29 3.30 -7.90
N LEU A 230 22.64 4.21 -7.17
CA LEU A 230 23.33 5.28 -6.46
C LEU A 230 24.18 4.75 -5.29
N GLN A 231 23.78 3.63 -4.69
CA GLN A 231 24.59 2.95 -3.68
C GLN A 231 25.85 2.34 -4.30
N GLU A 232 25.73 1.65 -5.44
CA GLU A 232 26.85 1.02 -6.15
C GLU A 232 27.84 2.05 -6.70
N ALA A 233 27.34 3.21 -7.14
CA ALA A 233 28.15 4.37 -7.51
C ALA A 233 28.84 5.06 -6.30
N GLY A 234 28.66 4.56 -5.07
CA GLY A 234 29.33 5.06 -3.87
C GLY A 234 28.70 6.32 -3.27
N TYR A 235 27.50 6.73 -3.69
CA TYR A 235 26.87 7.92 -3.13
C TYR A 235 26.40 7.70 -1.68
N SER A 236 26.59 8.72 -0.85
CA SER A 236 26.05 8.75 0.51
C SER A 236 24.52 8.81 0.50
N THR A 237 23.88 8.48 1.63
CA THR A 237 22.42 8.58 1.78
C THR A 237 21.90 10.00 1.58
N ALA A 238 22.64 11.01 2.05
CA ALA A 238 22.29 12.42 1.88
C ALA A 238 22.36 12.84 0.40
N ARG A 239 23.39 12.40 -0.32
CA ARG A 239 23.52 12.68 -1.76
C ARG A 239 22.47 11.93 -2.58
N THR A 240 22.17 10.69 -2.20
CA THR A 240 21.09 9.91 -2.82
C THR A 240 19.75 10.60 -2.62
N LEU A 241 19.47 11.14 -1.43
CA LEU A 241 18.25 11.90 -1.18
C LEU A 241 18.16 13.12 -2.10
N ALA A 242 19.23 13.91 -2.20
CA ALA A 242 19.26 15.09 -3.05
C ALA A 242 18.97 14.75 -4.52
N ILE A 243 19.59 13.67 -5.04
CA ILE A 243 19.35 13.19 -6.40
C ILE A 243 17.89 12.75 -6.58
N LEU A 244 17.35 11.95 -5.64
CA LEU A 244 15.96 11.50 -5.72
C LEU A 244 14.94 12.64 -5.62
N GLN A 245 15.23 13.69 -4.84
CA GLN A 245 14.38 14.88 -4.77
C GLN A 245 14.44 15.72 -6.05
N GLN A 246 15.56 15.69 -6.76
CA GLN A 246 15.71 16.35 -8.07
C GLN A 246 15.00 15.54 -9.17
N ASP A 247 15.20 14.23 -9.19
CA ASP A 247 14.63 13.32 -10.20
C ASP A 247 13.10 13.16 -9.99
N TYR A 248 12.63 13.20 -8.73
CA TYR A 248 11.23 12.95 -8.33
C TYR A 248 10.75 13.99 -7.29
N PRO A 249 10.44 15.23 -7.71
CA PRO A 249 10.12 16.33 -6.80
C PRO A 249 8.85 16.10 -5.95
N ASP A 250 7.89 15.33 -6.47
CA ASP A 250 6.62 15.04 -5.77
C ASP A 250 6.72 13.86 -4.78
N MET A 251 7.85 13.16 -4.74
CA MET A 251 8.04 12.00 -3.88
C MET A 251 8.39 12.40 -2.45
N HIS A 252 7.67 11.84 -1.49
CA HIS A 252 7.94 12.02 -0.07
C HIS A 252 8.88 10.93 0.41
N ILE A 253 10.18 11.11 0.18
CA ILE A 253 11.21 10.21 0.70
C ILE A 253 12.07 10.89 1.76
N THR A 254 12.58 10.12 2.71
CA THR A 254 13.51 10.61 3.74
C THR A 254 14.84 9.86 3.68
N SER A 255 15.92 10.46 4.21
CA SER A 255 17.22 9.76 4.36
C SER A 255 17.10 8.46 5.15
N ARG A 256 16.14 8.40 6.10
CA ARG A 256 15.86 7.21 6.88
C ARG A 256 15.25 6.11 6.02
N ASP A 257 14.36 6.46 5.10
CA ASP A 257 13.76 5.50 4.17
C ASP A 257 14.86 4.92 3.27
N ILE A 258 15.72 5.75 2.67
CA ILE A 258 16.87 5.30 1.87
C ILE A 258 17.77 4.37 2.67
N TYR A 259 18.16 4.76 3.90
CA TYR A 259 18.96 3.90 4.77
C TYR A 259 18.29 2.54 5.01
N ASN A 260 16.98 2.51 5.28
CA ASN A 260 16.26 1.27 5.54
C ASN A 260 16.22 0.38 4.28
N GLU A 261 16.02 0.94 3.08
CA GLU A 261 16.03 0.19 1.83
C GLU A 261 17.43 -0.39 1.55
N ARG A 262 18.51 0.38 1.75
CA ARG A 262 19.89 -0.15 1.62
C ARG A 262 20.17 -1.31 2.60
N GLN A 263 19.67 -1.19 3.83
CA GLN A 263 19.80 -2.27 4.81
C GLN A 263 18.97 -3.51 4.42
N GLN A 264 17.82 -3.31 3.78
CA GLN A 264 16.99 -4.41 3.29
C GLN A 264 17.72 -5.17 2.17
N ILE A 265 18.23 -4.47 1.16
CA ILE A 265 19.04 -5.03 0.07
C ILE A 265 20.21 -5.86 0.61
N ARG A 266 20.94 -5.33 1.61
CA ARG A 266 22.06 -6.04 2.24
C ARG A 266 21.64 -7.31 3.00
N ARG A 267 20.42 -7.35 3.55
CA ARG A 267 19.89 -8.56 4.20
C ARG A 267 19.53 -9.61 3.16
N ASP A 268 18.90 -9.18 2.08
CA ASP A 268 18.48 -10.06 0.99
C ASP A 268 19.72 -10.67 0.30
N GLN A 269 20.77 -9.89 0.04
CA GLN A 269 22.06 -10.37 -0.49
C GLN A 269 22.77 -11.39 0.40
N ARG A 270 22.55 -11.35 1.72
CA ARG A 270 23.14 -12.29 2.68
C ARG A 270 22.27 -13.54 2.91
N GLY A 271 21.13 -13.64 2.23
CA GLY A 271 20.16 -14.72 2.48
C GLY A 271 19.56 -14.69 3.89
N GLU A 272 19.65 -13.55 4.61
CA GLU A 272 19.19 -13.42 6.00
C GLU A 272 17.67 -13.19 6.11
N ARG A 273 16.91 -13.43 5.04
CA ARG A 273 15.46 -13.28 5.07
C ARG A 273 14.85 -14.42 5.87
N ALA A 274 14.65 -14.19 7.16
CA ALA A 274 13.84 -15.06 8.00
C ALA A 274 12.43 -15.12 7.39
N MET A 275 12.08 -16.28 6.84
CA MET A 275 10.72 -16.64 6.47
C MET A 275 9.79 -16.28 7.63
N PRO A 276 8.67 -15.58 7.40
CA PRO A 276 7.72 -15.31 8.46
C PRO A 276 7.20 -16.65 8.99
N GLN A 277 7.54 -16.98 10.23
CA GLN A 277 6.88 -18.08 10.93
C GLN A 277 5.41 -17.70 11.07
N GLY A 278 4.55 -18.52 10.47
CA GLY A 278 3.09 -18.33 10.41
C GLY A 278 2.41 -18.33 11.78
#